data_AF-A0A3R7LSU7-F1
#
_entry.id   AF-A0A3R7LSU7-F1
#
_cell.length_a   1.000
_cell.length_b   1.000
_cell.length_c   1.000
_cell.angle_alpha   90.00
_cell.angle_beta   90.00
_cell.angle_gamma   90.00
#
_symmetry.space_group_name_H-M   'P 1'
#
loop_
_entity.id
_entity.type
_entity.pdbx_description
1 polymer ?
#
loop_
_entity_poly.entity_id
_entity_poly.type
_entity_poly.pdbx_seq_one_letter_code
_entity_poly.pdbx_strand_id
1 'polypeptide(L)'
;MNASLSSLAKTHIESSRSLRYSKHILRHLPDEAQSLLLTGKGIFPYEYLDDLKKLEETSLPPIEKFYSSLTGETVTEEEYAHALKVWNAAGCRTLGDYLECYLRTDVGLLADVITEWRSMLAEKYDLDIVNYVSLPGYAYDAFLKMTKTNLELISDPELARKIEQSVRGGLTTCVRPLTVAKNSLVNPHHDPQKESSTYILYLDFNSLYATVMSEKLPYGNIRKLPPCEKSEFIASGLTNHDESGDIGHWVVADLRVPPEVARKTDDLPLLIHHMNIRNQDISPYNKQLLASQNRRLPRKNQKLVASHLPQKDHLILLKHLQLLIDLGVEVERVSDVYEFSQREFLSPFIHENIKARREATDKAQQLCFRRFQTVSLGGV
;
A
#
# COMPACT_ATOMS: atom_id res chain seq x y z
N MET A 1 6.00 -5.15 6.48
CA MET A 1 6.96 -4.73 5.44
C MET A 1 6.91 -5.79 4.35
N ASN A 2 6.77 -5.43 3.07
CA ASN A 2 6.99 -6.40 1.97
C ASN A 2 8.44 -6.36 1.48
N ALA A 3 9.35 -5.81 2.30
CA ALA A 3 10.77 -6.01 2.14
C ALA A 3 11.08 -7.31 2.87
N SER A 4 11.49 -8.34 2.13
CA SER A 4 11.99 -9.57 2.72
C SER A 4 13.23 -9.27 3.57
N LEU A 5 13.52 -10.12 4.56
CA LEU A 5 14.78 -10.05 5.31
C LEU A 5 15.98 -10.00 4.36
N SER A 6 15.93 -10.70 3.22
CA SER A 6 16.98 -10.63 2.20
C SER A 6 17.23 -9.22 1.66
N SER A 7 16.18 -8.46 1.36
CA SER A 7 16.33 -7.08 0.88
C SER A 7 16.86 -6.13 1.96
N LEU A 8 16.41 -6.30 3.21
CA LEU A 8 16.86 -5.48 4.34
C LEU A 8 18.31 -5.78 4.69
N ALA A 9 18.67 -7.06 4.83
CA ALA A 9 20.03 -7.49 5.13
C ALA A 9 21.01 -7.09 4.01
N LYS A 10 20.61 -7.25 2.75
CA LYS A 10 21.43 -6.80 1.62
C LYS A 10 21.67 -5.28 1.66
N THR A 11 20.64 -4.49 1.90
CA THR A 11 20.78 -3.03 2.01
C THR A 11 21.66 -2.64 3.21
N HIS A 12 21.53 -3.35 4.32
CA HIS A 12 22.34 -3.16 5.53
C HIS A 12 23.83 -3.40 5.26
N ILE A 13 24.15 -4.50 4.58
CA ILE A 13 25.52 -4.87 4.18
C ILE A 13 26.07 -3.87 3.16
N GLU A 14 25.33 -3.56 2.09
CA GLU A 14 25.74 -2.61 1.04
C GLU A 14 25.98 -1.20 1.59
N SER A 15 25.22 -0.80 2.63
CA SER A 15 25.38 0.48 3.31
C SER A 15 26.52 0.48 4.35
N SER A 16 27.33 -0.59 4.40
CA SER A 16 28.46 -0.74 5.32
C SER A 16 28.08 -0.55 6.79
N ARG A 17 26.86 -0.97 7.17
CA ARG A 17 26.38 -0.90 8.55
C ARG A 17 27.06 -1.95 9.42
N SER A 18 26.95 -1.77 10.73
CA SER A 18 27.55 -2.69 11.69
C SER A 18 26.89 -4.07 11.61
N LEU A 19 27.72 -5.11 11.49
CA LEU A 19 27.33 -6.52 11.53
C LEU A 19 27.77 -7.17 12.86
N ARG A 20 27.55 -6.46 13.97
CA ARG A 20 28.05 -6.84 15.29
C ARG A 20 27.53 -8.21 15.71
N TYR A 21 26.23 -8.43 15.58
CA TYR A 21 25.59 -9.66 16.02
C TYR A 21 25.88 -10.80 15.06
N SER A 22 25.84 -10.56 13.75
CA SER A 22 26.18 -11.58 12.75
C SER A 22 27.62 -12.07 12.93
N LYS A 23 28.59 -11.15 13.06
CA LYS A 23 29.99 -11.51 13.34
C LYS A 23 30.15 -12.26 14.67
N HIS A 24 29.42 -11.86 15.70
CA HIS A 24 29.49 -12.53 17.00
C HIS A 24 28.94 -13.96 16.95
N ILE A 25 27.80 -14.18 16.30
CA ILE A 25 27.17 -15.49 16.19
C ILE A 25 28.01 -16.43 15.32
N LEU A 26 28.64 -15.90 14.26
CA LEU A 26 29.45 -16.68 13.32
C LEU A 26 30.93 -16.81 13.72
N ARG A 27 31.34 -16.28 14.88
CA ARG A 27 32.76 -16.28 15.35
C ARG A 27 33.44 -17.64 15.47
N HIS A 28 32.64 -18.72 15.48
CA HIS A 28 33.11 -20.10 15.57
C HIS A 28 33.48 -20.67 14.19
N LEU A 29 33.09 -20.00 13.10
CA LEU A 29 33.40 -20.38 11.73
C LEU A 29 34.70 -19.71 11.25
N PRO A 30 35.40 -20.30 10.26
CA PRO A 30 36.56 -19.68 9.62
C PRO A 30 36.22 -18.32 8.98
N ASP A 31 37.21 -17.43 8.88
CA ASP A 31 37.03 -16.09 8.30
C ASP A 31 36.53 -16.13 6.85
N GLU A 32 36.97 -17.12 6.06
CA GLU A 32 36.48 -17.35 4.70
C GLU A 32 34.97 -17.63 4.70
N ALA A 33 34.49 -18.51 5.58
CA ALA A 33 33.07 -18.84 5.71
C ALA A 33 32.25 -17.63 6.17
N GLN A 34 32.74 -16.88 7.16
CA GLN A 34 32.11 -15.64 7.61
C GLN A 34 31.97 -14.64 6.46
N SER A 35 33.03 -14.47 5.66
CA SER A 35 33.02 -13.53 4.53
C SER A 35 32.01 -13.94 3.45
N LEU A 36 31.81 -15.23 3.21
CA LEU A 36 30.82 -15.74 2.26
C LEU A 36 29.39 -15.58 2.79
N LEU A 37 29.15 -15.94 4.05
CA LEU A 37 27.85 -15.85 4.70
C LEU A 37 27.36 -14.41 4.87
N LEU A 38 28.26 -13.45 5.10
CA LEU A 38 27.93 -12.03 5.30
C LEU A 38 27.80 -11.23 3.99
N THR A 39 27.43 -11.88 2.89
CA THR A 39 27.15 -11.24 1.60
C THR A 39 25.65 -11.02 1.34
N GLY A 40 24.78 -11.63 2.14
CA GLY A 40 23.34 -11.54 1.98
C GLY A 40 22.62 -12.70 2.67
N LYS A 41 21.37 -12.91 2.30
CA LYS A 41 20.61 -14.10 2.75
C LYS A 41 21.14 -15.34 2.03
N GLY A 42 21.43 -16.41 2.77
CA GLY A 42 21.84 -17.69 2.17
C GLY A 42 20.70 -18.36 1.38
N ILE A 43 21.04 -19.42 0.64
CA ILE A 43 20.04 -20.31 0.03
C ILE A 43 19.92 -21.59 0.86
N PHE A 44 18.72 -22.17 0.90
CA PHE A 44 18.47 -23.41 1.64
C PHE A 44 17.39 -24.25 0.94
N PRO A 45 17.53 -25.58 0.85
CA PRO A 45 16.58 -26.43 0.13
C PRO A 45 15.39 -26.78 1.04
N TYR A 46 14.48 -25.83 1.25
CA TYR A 46 13.37 -25.95 2.21
C TYR A 46 12.45 -27.15 1.95
N GLU A 47 12.07 -27.38 0.70
CA GLU A 47 11.14 -28.47 0.33
C GLU A 47 11.81 -29.84 0.36
N TYR A 48 13.13 -29.86 0.22
CA TYR A 48 13.90 -31.09 0.34
C TYR A 48 13.95 -31.57 1.79
N LEU A 49 13.97 -30.66 2.77
CA LEU A 49 14.04 -30.99 4.19
C LEU A 49 12.65 -31.35 4.76
N ASP A 50 12.12 -32.51 4.36
CA ASP A 50 10.83 -33.06 4.81
C ASP A 50 10.96 -34.11 5.94
N ASP A 51 12.18 -34.57 6.23
CA ASP A 51 12.51 -35.57 7.26
C ASP A 51 13.80 -35.13 7.99
N LEU A 52 13.80 -35.23 9.32
CA LEU A 52 14.96 -34.93 10.16
C LEU A 52 16.18 -35.80 9.82
N LYS A 53 15.99 -37.02 9.31
CA LYS A 53 17.09 -37.90 8.88
C LYS A 53 17.94 -37.28 7.77
N LYS A 54 17.35 -36.40 6.95
CA LYS A 54 18.07 -35.71 5.88
C LYS A 54 19.13 -34.74 6.43
N LEU A 55 19.01 -34.33 7.70
CA LEU A 55 20.05 -33.52 8.36
C LEU A 55 21.36 -34.29 8.53
N GLU A 56 21.34 -35.63 8.52
CA GLU A 56 22.54 -36.47 8.62
C GLU A 56 23.23 -36.67 7.25
N GLU A 57 22.63 -36.21 6.15
CA GLU A 57 23.21 -36.33 4.81
C GLU A 57 24.54 -35.59 4.70
N THR A 58 25.56 -36.26 4.17
CA THR A 58 26.95 -35.77 4.18
C THR A 58 27.32 -34.90 2.98
N SER A 59 26.34 -34.48 2.19
CA SER A 59 26.53 -33.65 1.00
C SER A 59 25.35 -32.71 0.82
N LEU A 60 25.61 -31.54 0.23
CA LEU A 60 24.54 -30.69 -0.29
C LEU A 60 23.73 -31.46 -1.34
N PRO A 61 22.39 -31.40 -1.28
CA PRO A 61 21.55 -32.05 -2.29
C PRO A 61 21.73 -31.36 -3.65
N PRO A 62 21.45 -32.07 -4.76
CA PRO A 62 21.53 -31.52 -6.11
C PRO A 62 20.71 -30.23 -6.30
N ILE A 63 21.09 -29.40 -7.27
CA ILE A 63 20.45 -28.10 -7.56
C ILE A 63 18.93 -28.21 -7.81
N GLU A 64 18.47 -29.33 -8.34
CA GLU A 64 17.04 -29.59 -8.61
C GLU A 64 16.22 -29.72 -7.31
N LYS A 65 16.87 -29.97 -6.17
CA LYS A 65 16.24 -30.07 -4.85
C LYS A 65 16.11 -28.72 -4.14
N PHE A 66 16.62 -27.64 -4.74
CA PHE A 66 16.43 -26.27 -4.27
C PHE A 66 15.19 -25.58 -4.86
N TYR A 67 14.34 -26.34 -5.56
CA TYR A 67 13.08 -25.85 -6.08
C TYR A 67 12.17 -25.27 -4.98
N SER A 68 11.51 -24.16 -5.28
CA SER A 68 10.53 -23.52 -4.41
C SER A 68 9.19 -23.40 -5.13
N SER A 69 8.19 -24.12 -4.65
CA SER A 69 6.78 -24.06 -5.08
C SER A 69 6.16 -22.68 -4.86
N LEU A 70 6.73 -21.88 -3.93
CA LEU A 70 6.31 -20.49 -3.70
C LEU A 70 6.69 -19.56 -4.86
N THR A 71 7.85 -19.78 -5.47
CA THR A 71 8.37 -18.97 -6.58
C THR A 71 8.16 -19.62 -7.94
N GLY A 72 7.93 -20.94 -7.97
CA GLY A 72 7.85 -21.74 -9.19
C GLY A 72 9.21 -21.94 -9.88
N GLU A 73 10.31 -21.61 -9.20
CA GLU A 73 11.66 -21.53 -9.75
C GLU A 73 12.66 -22.28 -8.85
N THR A 74 13.76 -22.73 -9.45
CA THR A 74 14.93 -23.28 -8.73
C THR A 74 16.03 -22.21 -8.65
N VAL A 75 16.97 -22.36 -7.72
CA VAL A 75 18.13 -21.45 -7.58
C VAL A 75 19.01 -21.44 -8.83
N THR A 76 19.74 -20.35 -9.08
CA THR A 76 20.67 -20.29 -10.22
C THR A 76 21.93 -21.13 -9.98
N GLU A 77 22.66 -21.43 -11.05
CA GLU A 77 23.95 -22.15 -10.94
C GLU A 77 24.96 -21.36 -10.09
N GLU A 78 24.97 -20.04 -10.17
CA GLU A 78 25.83 -19.17 -9.37
C GLU A 78 25.47 -19.21 -7.88
N GLU A 79 24.17 -19.21 -7.56
CA GLU A 79 23.68 -19.33 -6.19
C GLU A 79 24.03 -20.69 -5.59
N TYR A 80 23.85 -21.78 -6.35
CA TYR A 80 24.23 -23.12 -5.94
C TYR A 80 25.76 -23.26 -5.76
N ALA A 81 26.55 -22.70 -6.68
CA ALA A 81 28.00 -22.66 -6.55
C ALA A 81 28.44 -21.87 -5.31
N HIS A 82 27.73 -20.80 -4.96
CA HIS A 82 27.96 -20.07 -3.71
C HIS A 82 27.65 -20.92 -2.48
N ALA A 83 26.54 -21.66 -2.46
CA ALA A 83 26.22 -22.59 -1.37
C ALA A 83 27.29 -23.68 -1.18
N LEU A 84 27.82 -24.24 -2.28
CA LEU A 84 28.93 -25.19 -2.24
C LEU A 84 30.19 -24.58 -1.63
N LYS A 85 30.52 -23.32 -1.98
CA LYS A 85 31.65 -22.60 -1.37
C LYS A 85 31.44 -22.41 0.14
N VAL A 86 30.24 -22.01 0.55
CA VAL A 86 29.89 -21.85 1.97
C VAL A 86 30.02 -23.18 2.72
N TRP A 87 29.49 -24.27 2.17
CA TRP A 87 29.60 -25.61 2.77
C TRP A 87 31.05 -26.02 3.02
N ASN A 88 31.89 -25.86 2.00
CA ASN A 88 33.30 -26.23 2.09
C ASN A 88 34.06 -25.33 3.06
N ALA A 89 33.87 -24.00 2.97
CA ALA A 89 34.56 -23.04 3.84
C ALA A 89 34.14 -23.15 5.31
N ALA A 90 32.86 -23.45 5.57
CA ALA A 90 32.34 -23.66 6.93
C ALA A 90 32.73 -25.04 7.50
N GLY A 91 33.25 -25.96 6.68
CA GLY A 91 33.60 -27.31 7.09
C GLY A 91 32.40 -28.17 7.43
N CYS A 92 31.25 -27.93 6.77
CA CYS A 92 30.02 -28.70 7.00
C CYS A 92 30.26 -30.18 6.67
N ARG A 93 29.92 -31.06 7.62
CA ARG A 93 29.97 -32.51 7.43
C ARG A 93 28.61 -33.08 7.09
N THR A 94 27.56 -32.39 7.55
CA THR A 94 26.17 -32.82 7.41
C THR A 94 25.29 -31.65 6.97
N LEU A 95 24.12 -31.95 6.40
CA LEU A 95 23.12 -30.93 6.07
C LEU A 95 22.64 -30.17 7.31
N GLY A 96 22.69 -30.80 8.48
CA GLY A 96 22.48 -30.17 9.79
C GLY A 96 23.47 -29.04 10.07
N ASP A 97 24.76 -29.24 9.80
CA ASP A 97 25.78 -28.20 9.98
C ASP A 97 25.52 -26.99 9.07
N TYR A 98 25.10 -27.26 7.82
CA TYR A 98 24.73 -26.22 6.87
C TYR A 98 23.47 -25.46 7.28
N LEU A 99 22.45 -26.17 7.79
CA LEU A 99 21.24 -25.56 8.36
C LEU A 99 21.59 -24.66 9.55
N GLU A 100 22.48 -25.11 10.44
CA GLU A 100 22.92 -24.29 11.57
C GLU A 100 23.60 -23.01 11.11
N CYS A 101 24.53 -23.09 10.14
CA CYS A 101 25.17 -21.91 9.55
C CYS A 101 24.14 -20.95 8.92
N TYR A 102 23.19 -21.51 8.17
CA TYR A 102 22.10 -20.78 7.54
C TYR A 102 21.24 -20.03 8.58
N LEU A 103 20.73 -20.73 9.60
CA LEU A 103 19.88 -20.15 10.64
C LEU A 103 20.61 -19.10 11.47
N ARG A 104 21.87 -19.37 11.83
CA ARG A 104 22.71 -18.42 12.58
C ARG A 104 22.93 -17.13 11.80
N THR A 105 23.12 -17.23 10.48
CA THR A 105 23.28 -16.07 9.59
C THR A 105 21.98 -15.27 9.52
N ASP A 106 20.84 -15.92 9.29
CA ASP A 106 19.53 -15.27 9.23
C ASP A 106 19.19 -14.54 10.54
N VAL A 107 19.40 -15.20 11.69
CA VAL A 107 19.16 -14.60 13.02
C VAL A 107 20.12 -13.45 13.31
N GLY A 108 21.40 -13.59 12.95
CA GLY A 108 22.40 -12.54 13.10
C GLY A 108 22.05 -11.29 12.30
N LEU A 109 21.73 -11.47 11.01
CA LEU A 109 21.37 -10.37 10.12
C LEU A 109 20.09 -9.67 10.57
N LEU A 110 19.09 -10.43 11.02
CA LEU A 110 17.88 -9.85 11.58
C LEU A 110 18.18 -9.03 12.84
N ALA A 111 19.04 -9.52 13.74
CA ALA A 111 19.42 -8.80 14.95
C ALA A 111 20.18 -7.50 14.65
N ASP A 112 21.09 -7.51 13.68
CA ASP A 112 21.81 -6.32 13.23
C ASP A 112 20.86 -5.27 12.64
N VAL A 113 19.96 -5.67 11.72
CA VAL A 113 18.95 -4.79 11.12
C VAL A 113 18.01 -4.21 12.17
N ILE A 114 17.43 -5.04 13.04
CA ILE A 114 16.47 -4.58 14.06
C ILE A 114 17.14 -3.68 15.09
N THR A 115 18.37 -3.95 15.50
CA THR A 115 19.05 -3.09 16.48
C THR A 115 19.35 -1.71 15.92
N GLU A 116 19.75 -1.62 14.64
CA GLU A 116 19.90 -0.33 13.96
C GLU A 116 18.56 0.40 13.92
N TRP A 117 17.49 -0.29 13.48
CA TRP A 117 16.17 0.30 13.35
C TRP A 117 15.62 0.78 14.68
N ARG A 118 15.79 0.01 15.75
CA ARG A 118 15.42 0.42 17.12
C ARG A 118 16.13 1.72 17.51
N SER A 119 17.43 1.81 17.25
CA SER A 119 18.23 3.00 17.59
C SER A 119 17.76 4.22 16.80
N MET A 120 17.62 4.08 15.48
CA MET A 120 17.18 5.15 14.58
C MET A 120 15.77 5.64 14.91
N LEU A 121 14.84 4.72 15.16
CA LEU A 121 13.44 5.06 15.44
C LEU A 121 13.25 5.63 16.86
N ALA A 122 13.98 5.12 17.84
CA ALA A 122 14.01 5.68 19.18
C ALA A 122 14.58 7.10 19.17
N GLU A 123 15.65 7.36 18.43
CA GLU A 123 16.20 8.71 18.27
C GLU A 123 15.19 9.66 17.58
N LYS A 124 14.49 9.18 16.55
CA LYS A 124 13.58 10.00 15.74
C LYS A 124 12.26 10.33 16.44
N TYR A 125 11.66 9.36 17.13
CA TYR A 125 10.28 9.45 17.64
C TYR A 125 10.16 9.13 19.13
N ASP A 126 11.26 8.78 19.80
CA ASP A 126 11.26 8.35 21.21
C ASP A 126 10.31 7.16 21.44
N LEU A 127 10.26 6.23 20.49
CA LEU A 127 9.46 5.01 20.54
C LEU A 127 10.33 3.81 20.16
N ASP A 128 10.18 2.71 20.89
CA ASP A 128 10.86 1.45 20.54
C ASP A 128 9.97 0.59 19.64
N ILE A 129 10.43 0.33 18.42
CA ILE A 129 9.71 -0.44 17.40
C ILE A 129 9.36 -1.86 17.86
N VAL A 130 10.11 -2.46 18.79
CA VAL A 130 9.81 -3.84 19.26
C VAL A 130 8.59 -3.93 20.18
N ASN A 131 8.05 -2.79 20.63
CA ASN A 131 6.79 -2.74 21.36
C ASN A 131 5.57 -2.82 20.45
N TYR A 132 5.78 -2.84 19.13
CA TYR A 132 4.71 -2.81 18.14
C TYR A 132 4.70 -4.07 17.29
N VAL A 133 3.51 -4.64 17.11
CA VAL A 133 3.31 -5.80 16.23
C VAL A 133 3.55 -5.41 14.75
N SER A 134 3.30 -4.15 14.39
CA SER A 134 3.36 -3.70 13.01
C SER A 134 3.85 -2.26 12.88
N LEU A 135 4.50 -1.95 11.75
CA LEU A 135 4.87 -0.58 11.38
C LEU A 135 3.67 0.39 11.35
N PRO A 136 2.45 0.00 10.92
CA PRO A 136 1.28 0.85 11.08
C PRO A 136 0.99 1.32 12.49
N GLY A 137 0.97 0.39 13.46
CA GLY A 137 0.75 0.74 14.85
C GLY A 137 1.83 1.68 15.38
N TYR A 138 3.10 1.38 15.04
CA TYR A 138 4.22 2.26 15.37
C TYR A 138 4.05 3.67 14.78
N ALA A 139 3.72 3.77 13.50
CA ALA A 139 3.60 5.05 12.81
C ALA A 139 2.44 5.89 13.37
N TYR A 140 1.33 5.25 13.74
CA TYR A 140 0.19 5.91 14.36
C TYR A 140 0.54 6.51 15.73
N ASP A 141 1.18 5.74 16.61
CA ASP A 141 1.60 6.24 17.93
C ASP A 141 2.72 7.28 17.82
N ALA A 142 3.63 7.12 16.85
CA ALA A 142 4.64 8.14 16.53
C ALA A 142 3.97 9.45 16.10
N PHE A 143 2.95 9.38 15.25
CA PHE A 143 2.14 10.53 14.83
C PHE A 143 1.45 11.20 16.03
N LEU A 144 0.74 10.43 16.86
CA LEU A 144 0.03 10.96 18.03
C LEU A 144 0.99 11.61 19.03
N LYS A 145 2.11 10.94 19.33
CA LYS A 145 3.14 11.44 20.25
C LYS A 145 3.77 12.74 19.73
N MET A 146 4.06 12.80 18.44
CA MET A 146 4.74 13.95 17.84
C MET A 146 3.81 15.16 17.71
N THR A 147 2.56 14.94 17.28
CA THR A 147 1.60 16.04 17.04
C THR A 147 0.82 16.43 18.29
N LYS A 148 0.77 15.55 19.30
CA LYS A 148 -0.06 15.70 20.51
C LYS A 148 -1.53 15.98 20.17
N THR A 149 -1.97 15.45 19.04
CA THR A 149 -3.34 15.60 18.56
C THR A 149 -4.27 14.74 19.39
N ASN A 150 -5.37 15.31 19.84
CA ASN A 150 -6.50 14.56 20.37
C ASN A 150 -7.54 14.38 19.26
N LEU A 151 -7.86 13.14 18.91
CA LEU A 151 -8.87 12.80 17.91
C LEU A 151 -10.13 12.35 18.64
N GLU A 152 -11.26 12.97 18.32
CA GLU A 152 -12.55 12.55 18.86
C GLU A 152 -12.99 11.23 18.22
N LEU A 153 -13.50 10.32 19.05
CA LEU A 153 -14.13 9.09 18.57
C LEU A 153 -15.54 9.38 18.07
N ILE A 154 -15.88 8.82 16.91
CA ILE A 154 -17.25 8.90 16.37
C ILE A 154 -18.18 8.13 17.31
N SER A 155 -18.98 8.87 18.09
CA SER A 155 -19.85 8.30 19.12
C SER A 155 -21.22 7.86 18.58
N ASP A 156 -21.64 8.42 17.44
CA ASP A 156 -22.90 8.05 16.76
C ASP A 156 -22.71 6.76 15.92
N PRO A 157 -23.37 5.64 16.28
CA PRO A 157 -23.23 4.38 15.54
C PRO A 157 -23.76 4.46 14.10
N GLU A 158 -24.74 5.32 13.82
CA GLU A 158 -25.27 5.47 12.47
C GLU A 158 -24.26 6.19 11.57
N LEU A 159 -23.67 7.27 12.08
CA LEU A 159 -22.60 7.99 11.37
C LEU A 159 -21.38 7.10 11.15
N ALA A 160 -20.94 6.36 12.17
CA ALA A 160 -19.82 5.42 12.07
C ALA A 160 -20.05 4.40 10.94
N ARG A 161 -21.24 3.77 10.91
CA ARG A 161 -21.62 2.84 9.85
C ARG A 161 -21.64 3.49 8.46
N LYS A 162 -22.13 4.73 8.34
CA LYS A 162 -22.15 5.46 7.07
C LYS A 162 -20.74 5.80 6.58
N ILE A 163 -19.84 6.18 7.50
CA ILE A 163 -18.43 6.42 7.20
C ILE A 163 -17.77 5.12 6.71
N GLU A 164 -17.90 4.01 7.45
CA GLU A 164 -17.36 2.70 7.05
C GLU A 164 -17.84 2.26 5.66
N GLN A 165 -19.13 2.42 5.36
CA GLN A 165 -19.70 2.10 4.04
C GLN A 165 -19.21 3.03 2.93
N SER A 166 -18.77 4.23 3.28
CA SER A 166 -18.30 5.25 2.35
C SER A 166 -16.80 5.21 2.13
N VAL A 167 -16.04 4.49 2.96
CA VAL A 167 -14.60 4.23 2.76
C VAL A 167 -14.41 3.44 1.47
N ARG A 168 -13.54 3.96 0.61
CA ARG A 168 -13.23 3.42 -0.72
C ARG A 168 -11.72 3.26 -0.86
N GLY A 169 -11.32 2.22 -1.59
CA GLY A 169 -9.94 2.08 -2.04
C GLY A 169 -9.63 3.02 -3.22
N GLY A 170 -8.41 2.91 -3.75
CA GLY A 170 -8.03 3.62 -4.96
C GLY A 170 -8.89 3.22 -6.15
N LEU A 171 -9.37 4.21 -6.91
CA LEU A 171 -10.10 3.96 -8.15
C LEU A 171 -9.14 3.38 -9.18
N THR A 172 -9.49 2.22 -9.74
CA THR A 172 -8.82 1.64 -10.90
C THR A 172 -9.86 1.45 -11.99
N THR A 173 -9.70 2.14 -13.11
CA THR A 173 -10.61 2.04 -14.26
C THR A 173 -9.84 1.74 -15.54
N CYS A 174 -10.49 1.03 -16.46
CA CYS A 174 -9.99 0.76 -17.80
C CYS A 174 -10.97 1.36 -18.80
N VAL A 175 -10.62 2.53 -19.35
CA VAL A 175 -11.45 3.26 -20.32
C VAL A 175 -11.43 2.56 -21.67
N ARG A 176 -10.24 2.13 -22.11
CA ARG A 176 -10.04 1.47 -23.39
C ARG A 176 -9.25 0.17 -23.20
N PRO A 177 -9.74 -0.99 -23.69
CA PRO A 177 -9.09 -2.29 -23.48
C PRO A 177 -7.66 -2.37 -24.02
N LEU A 178 -7.39 -1.68 -25.14
CA LEU A 178 -6.07 -1.61 -25.75
C LEU A 178 -5.89 -0.32 -26.54
N THR A 179 -4.78 0.36 -26.28
CA THR A 179 -4.28 1.49 -27.06
C THR A 179 -2.82 1.25 -27.36
N VAL A 180 -2.45 1.31 -28.64
CA VAL A 180 -1.06 1.16 -29.10
C VAL A 180 -0.62 2.47 -29.73
N ALA A 181 0.49 3.03 -29.25
CA ALA A 181 1.09 4.21 -29.84
C ALA A 181 1.63 3.88 -31.24
N LYS A 182 1.44 4.77 -32.21
CA LYS A 182 1.92 4.64 -33.58
C LYS A 182 3.05 5.62 -33.79
N ASN A 183 4.26 5.22 -33.47
CA ASN A 183 5.45 6.03 -33.73
C ASN A 183 6.67 5.12 -33.91
N SER A 184 7.75 5.67 -34.44
CA SER A 184 8.98 4.93 -34.75
C SER A 184 9.71 4.36 -33.52
N LEU A 185 9.40 4.82 -32.30
CA LEU A 185 10.02 4.30 -31.08
C LEU A 185 9.46 2.92 -30.69
N VAL A 186 8.19 2.66 -31.02
CA VAL A 186 7.48 1.42 -30.65
C VAL A 186 7.11 0.55 -31.84
N ASN A 187 7.05 1.13 -33.05
CA ASN A 187 6.79 0.40 -34.29
C ASN A 187 7.88 0.75 -35.32
N PRO A 188 8.86 -0.15 -35.55
CA PRO A 188 9.93 0.04 -36.53
C PRO A 188 9.45 0.25 -37.98
N HIS A 189 8.20 -0.13 -38.29
CA HIS A 189 7.60 0.02 -39.61
C HIS A 189 6.72 1.26 -39.74
N HIS A 190 6.67 2.13 -38.73
CA HIS A 190 5.89 3.37 -38.79
C HIS A 190 6.51 4.35 -39.79
N ASP A 191 5.71 4.79 -40.75
CA ASP A 191 6.07 5.79 -41.76
C ASP A 191 5.34 7.12 -41.43
N PRO A 192 6.03 8.11 -40.84
CA PRO A 192 5.43 9.39 -40.47
C PRO A 192 4.91 10.22 -41.65
N GLN A 193 5.30 9.87 -42.89
CA GLN A 193 4.76 10.53 -44.09
C GLN A 193 3.40 9.96 -44.53
N LYS A 194 3.05 8.75 -44.09
CA LYS A 194 1.78 8.08 -44.44
C LYS A 194 0.75 8.12 -43.32
N GLU A 195 1.19 8.02 -42.07
CA GLU A 195 0.30 8.04 -40.91
C GLU A 195 0.78 9.02 -39.84
N SER A 196 -0.17 9.68 -39.18
CA SER A 196 0.14 10.57 -38.06
C SER A 196 0.71 9.79 -36.89
N SER A 197 1.79 10.32 -36.31
CA SER A 197 2.42 9.73 -35.14
C SER A 197 1.56 9.96 -33.89
N THR A 198 1.28 8.90 -33.13
CA THR A 198 0.61 8.98 -31.84
C THR A 198 1.55 8.56 -30.71
N TYR A 199 1.39 9.19 -29.55
CA TYR A 199 2.19 8.94 -28.35
C TYR A 199 1.26 8.71 -27.16
N ILE A 200 1.74 7.95 -26.17
CA ILE A 200 1.03 7.73 -24.91
C ILE A 200 1.78 8.48 -23.82
N LEU A 201 1.06 9.32 -23.08
CA LEU A 201 1.60 10.05 -21.93
C LEU A 201 1.26 9.30 -20.64
N TYR A 202 2.28 9.05 -19.82
CA TYR A 202 2.12 8.51 -18.48
C TYR A 202 2.31 9.64 -17.46
N LEU A 203 1.28 9.88 -16.65
CA LEU A 203 1.29 10.85 -15.56
C LEU A 203 1.08 10.11 -14.25
N ASP A 204 1.92 10.39 -13.26
CA ASP A 204 1.81 9.84 -11.91
C ASP A 204 1.90 10.98 -10.88
N PHE A 205 0.97 10.99 -9.93
CA PHE A 205 0.94 11.96 -8.84
C PHE A 205 1.90 11.54 -7.74
N ASN A 206 3.00 12.27 -7.61
CA ASN A 206 3.98 12.05 -6.56
C ASN A 206 3.36 12.23 -5.17
N SER A 207 3.31 11.13 -4.40
CA SER A 207 2.85 11.12 -3.00
C SER A 207 1.40 11.60 -2.81
N LEU A 208 0.50 11.25 -3.72
CA LEU A 208 -0.93 11.64 -3.70
C LEU A 208 -1.56 11.65 -2.29
N TYR A 209 -1.48 10.53 -1.57
CA TYR A 209 -2.05 10.44 -0.22
C TYR A 209 -1.40 11.38 0.79
N ALA A 210 -0.06 11.51 0.77
CA ALA A 210 0.64 12.38 1.70
C ALA A 210 0.24 13.85 1.52
N THR A 211 -0.01 14.26 0.27
CA THR A 211 -0.54 15.58 -0.06
C THR A 211 -1.93 15.78 0.54
N VAL A 212 -2.87 14.85 0.30
CA VAL A 212 -4.24 14.94 0.83
C VAL A 212 -4.26 14.89 2.36
N MET A 213 -3.38 14.08 2.98
CA MET A 213 -3.24 14.01 4.44
C MET A 213 -2.64 15.27 5.06
N SER A 214 -2.03 16.14 4.26
CA SER A 214 -1.53 17.43 4.73
C SER A 214 -2.61 18.52 4.68
N GLU A 215 -3.78 18.25 4.07
CA GLU A 215 -4.93 19.16 4.09
C GLU A 215 -5.64 19.14 5.45
N LYS A 216 -6.62 20.04 5.63
CA LYS A 216 -7.50 20.03 6.80
C LYS A 216 -8.37 18.78 6.77
N LEU A 217 -8.30 18.01 7.85
CA LEU A 217 -9.07 16.78 8.03
C LEU A 217 -9.92 16.86 9.31
N PRO A 218 -11.06 16.15 9.36
CA PRO A 218 -11.92 16.08 10.55
C PRO A 218 -11.14 15.54 11.76
N TYR A 219 -11.22 16.23 12.90
CA TYR A 219 -10.58 15.76 14.14
C TYR A 219 -11.50 15.75 15.37
N GLY A 220 -12.64 16.44 15.33
CA GLY A 220 -13.61 16.45 16.43
C GLY A 220 -14.71 17.49 16.30
N ASN A 221 -15.41 17.73 17.40
CA ASN A 221 -16.67 18.46 17.54
C ASN A 221 -17.73 18.00 16.53
N ILE A 222 -17.86 16.68 16.37
CA ILE A 222 -18.75 16.10 15.35
C ILE A 222 -20.19 16.18 15.86
N ARG A 223 -21.05 16.88 15.13
CA ARG A 223 -22.48 16.98 15.46
C ARG A 223 -23.36 16.88 14.23
N LYS A 224 -24.52 16.27 14.40
CA LYS A 224 -25.59 16.28 13.40
C LYS A 224 -26.37 17.59 13.50
N LEU A 225 -26.57 18.27 12.38
CA LEU A 225 -27.36 19.50 12.37
C LEU A 225 -28.85 19.19 12.66
N PRO A 226 -29.49 19.93 13.58
CA PRO A 226 -30.93 19.80 13.83
C PRO A 226 -31.74 20.27 12.60
N PRO A 227 -33.04 19.90 12.51
CA PRO A 227 -33.85 20.18 11.32
C PRO A 227 -33.86 21.65 10.87
N CYS A 228 -33.95 22.60 11.80
CA CYS A 228 -33.96 24.04 11.49
C CYS A 228 -32.64 24.50 10.86
N GLU A 229 -31.50 24.21 11.50
CA GLU A 229 -30.17 24.55 10.99
C GLU A 229 -29.89 23.88 9.65
N LYS A 230 -30.30 22.61 9.48
CA LYS A 230 -30.16 21.90 8.20
C LYS A 230 -30.94 22.62 7.09
N SER A 231 -32.17 23.05 7.35
CA SER A 231 -32.97 23.78 6.37
C SER A 231 -32.33 25.11 5.96
N GLU A 232 -31.78 25.86 6.92
CA GLU A 232 -31.03 27.09 6.66
C GLU A 232 -29.77 26.83 5.86
N PHE A 233 -29.01 25.79 6.22
CA PHE A 233 -27.80 25.35 5.51
C PHE A 233 -28.06 24.99 4.05
N ILE A 234 -29.18 24.31 3.76
CA ILE A 234 -29.55 23.97 2.38
C ILE A 234 -30.02 25.22 1.64
N ALA A 235 -30.81 26.09 2.30
CA ALA A 235 -31.36 27.31 1.71
C ALA A 235 -30.27 28.33 1.31
N SER A 236 -29.15 28.39 2.03
CA SER A 236 -28.00 29.23 1.66
C SER A 236 -27.24 28.71 0.43
N GLY A 237 -27.53 27.49 -0.04
CA GLY A 237 -26.92 26.87 -1.22
C GLY A 237 -25.66 26.07 -0.89
N LEU A 238 -25.63 24.79 -1.29
CA LEU A 238 -24.53 23.86 -0.98
C LEU A 238 -23.16 24.32 -1.53
N THR A 239 -23.14 25.05 -2.65
CA THR A 239 -21.93 25.59 -3.30
C THR A 239 -21.42 26.89 -2.68
N ASN A 240 -22.19 27.53 -1.80
CA ASN A 240 -21.83 28.83 -1.22
C ASN A 240 -21.10 28.72 0.12
N HIS A 241 -21.03 27.53 0.69
CA HIS A 241 -20.34 27.27 1.96
C HIS A 241 -18.83 27.18 1.75
N ASP A 242 -18.07 27.89 2.58
CA ASP A 242 -16.60 27.84 2.57
C ASP A 242 -16.08 26.63 3.36
N GLU A 243 -15.52 25.65 2.65
CA GLU A 243 -14.91 24.46 3.23
C GLU A 243 -13.38 24.59 3.43
N SER A 244 -12.82 25.79 3.23
CA SER A 244 -11.40 26.08 3.52
C SER A 244 -11.15 26.49 4.98
N GLY A 245 -12.22 26.83 5.71
CA GLY A 245 -12.20 27.20 7.12
C GLY A 245 -11.86 26.05 8.07
N ASP A 246 -12.06 26.29 9.36
CA ASP A 246 -11.79 25.31 10.42
C ASP A 246 -13.00 24.41 10.72
N ILE A 247 -14.10 24.64 10.00
CA ILE A 247 -15.31 23.83 10.03
C ILE A 247 -15.49 23.21 8.66
N GLY A 248 -15.83 21.92 8.63
CA GLY A 248 -16.20 21.20 7.43
C GLY A 248 -17.49 20.41 7.64
N HIS A 249 -18.06 19.94 6.53
CA HIS A 249 -19.34 19.25 6.56
C HIS A 249 -19.31 17.91 5.83
N TRP A 250 -20.00 16.92 6.41
CA TRP A 250 -20.45 15.74 5.68
C TRP A 250 -21.93 15.88 5.35
N VAL A 251 -22.27 15.59 4.11
CA VAL A 251 -23.65 15.62 3.62
C VAL A 251 -24.06 14.20 3.26
N VAL A 252 -25.23 13.78 3.72
CA VAL A 252 -25.91 12.56 3.27
C VAL A 252 -26.93 12.96 2.22
N ALA A 253 -26.69 12.59 0.97
CA ALA A 253 -27.51 13.04 -0.15
C ALA A 253 -27.84 11.93 -1.16
N ASP A 254 -28.97 12.13 -1.84
CA ASP A 254 -29.32 11.40 -3.07
C ASP A 254 -28.72 12.15 -4.26
N LEU A 255 -27.88 11.49 -5.04
CA LEU A 255 -27.14 12.08 -6.17
C LEU A 255 -27.57 11.45 -7.48
N ARG A 256 -27.73 12.28 -8.51
CA ARG A 256 -28.05 11.85 -9.88
C ARG A 256 -27.12 12.51 -10.87
N VAL A 257 -26.67 11.73 -11.87
CA VAL A 257 -25.91 12.26 -13.01
C VAL A 257 -26.86 12.45 -14.20
N PRO A 258 -27.05 13.69 -14.71
CA PRO A 258 -27.86 13.93 -15.89
C PRO A 258 -27.29 13.25 -17.16
N PRO A 259 -28.12 12.88 -18.16
CA PRO A 259 -27.67 12.16 -19.35
C PRO A 259 -26.60 12.89 -20.18
N GLU A 260 -26.63 14.21 -20.23
CA GLU A 260 -25.61 15.05 -20.89
C GLU A 260 -24.29 15.06 -20.14
N VAL A 261 -24.32 15.04 -18.81
CA VAL A 261 -23.12 14.95 -17.96
C VAL A 261 -22.53 13.55 -18.05
N ALA A 262 -23.38 12.51 -18.00
CA ALA A 262 -22.97 11.12 -18.17
C ALA A 262 -22.22 10.93 -19.50
N ARG A 263 -22.76 11.43 -20.62
CA ARG A 263 -22.08 11.36 -21.92
C ARG A 263 -20.74 12.09 -21.96
N LYS A 264 -20.59 13.21 -21.24
CA LYS A 264 -19.33 13.97 -21.17
C LYS A 264 -18.29 13.31 -20.28
N THR A 265 -18.71 12.49 -19.33
CA THR A 265 -17.86 11.91 -18.27
C THR A 265 -17.80 10.38 -18.36
N ASP A 266 -18.15 9.81 -19.51
CA ASP A 266 -18.19 8.35 -19.71
C ASP A 266 -16.81 7.71 -19.50
N ASP A 267 -15.73 8.42 -19.88
CA ASP A 267 -14.35 8.00 -19.66
C ASP A 267 -13.92 8.06 -18.19
N LEU A 268 -14.58 8.88 -17.37
CA LEU A 268 -14.30 9.03 -15.94
C LEU A 268 -15.60 9.30 -15.17
N PRO A 269 -16.40 8.24 -14.87
CA PRO A 269 -17.66 8.44 -14.21
C PRO A 269 -17.50 9.09 -12.84
N LEU A 270 -18.34 10.09 -12.58
CA LEU A 270 -18.19 10.98 -11.42
C LEU A 270 -18.56 10.33 -10.07
N LEU A 271 -19.44 9.32 -10.07
CA LEU A 271 -19.91 8.68 -8.84
C LEU A 271 -19.28 7.30 -8.67
N ILE A 272 -18.53 7.15 -7.58
CA ILE A 272 -17.85 5.90 -7.22
C ILE A 272 -18.62 5.24 -6.07
N HIS A 273 -18.91 3.94 -6.12
CA HIS A 273 -19.59 3.27 -5.02
C HIS A 273 -19.35 1.77 -5.05
N HIS A 274 -19.61 1.11 -3.93
CA HIS A 274 -19.57 -0.34 -3.85
C HIS A 274 -20.89 -0.93 -4.36
N MET A 275 -20.82 -1.85 -5.32
CA MET A 275 -21.98 -2.58 -5.80
C MET A 275 -21.66 -4.06 -6.07
N ASN A 276 -22.68 -4.92 -5.91
CA ASN A 276 -22.58 -6.31 -6.33
C ASN A 276 -22.82 -6.40 -7.84
N ILE A 277 -21.88 -7.02 -8.56
CA ILE A 277 -21.97 -7.18 -10.00
C ILE A 277 -22.98 -8.29 -10.32
N ARG A 278 -24.02 -7.99 -11.08
CA ARG A 278 -25.04 -8.97 -11.51
C ARG A 278 -24.68 -9.52 -12.88
N ASN A 279 -25.30 -10.65 -13.25
CA ASN A 279 -25.14 -11.22 -14.59
C ASN A 279 -25.55 -10.25 -15.72
N GLN A 280 -26.46 -9.32 -15.47
CA GLN A 280 -26.84 -8.31 -16.46
C GLN A 280 -25.78 -7.22 -16.65
N ASP A 281 -24.91 -6.99 -15.65
CA ASP A 281 -23.91 -5.92 -15.65
C ASP A 281 -22.59 -6.34 -16.34
N ILE A 282 -22.44 -7.62 -16.69
CA ILE A 282 -21.23 -8.16 -17.37
C ILE A 282 -21.42 -8.27 -18.88
N SER A 283 -20.34 -7.98 -19.62
CA SER A 283 -20.33 -8.05 -21.09
C SER A 283 -20.59 -9.46 -21.63
N PRO A 284 -21.08 -9.60 -22.88
CA PRO A 284 -21.25 -10.92 -23.52
C PRO A 284 -19.97 -11.75 -23.53
N TYR A 285 -18.82 -11.11 -23.75
CA TYR A 285 -17.50 -11.76 -23.71
C TYR A 285 -17.21 -12.35 -22.32
N ASN A 286 -17.41 -11.58 -21.24
CA ASN A 286 -17.18 -12.06 -19.88
C ASN A 286 -18.12 -13.20 -19.51
N LYS A 287 -19.38 -13.19 -20.00
CA LYS A 287 -20.32 -14.31 -19.83
C LYS A 287 -19.79 -15.58 -20.49
N GLN A 288 -19.28 -15.47 -21.72
CA GLN A 288 -18.72 -16.60 -22.45
C GLN A 288 -17.46 -17.16 -21.78
N LEU A 289 -16.59 -16.28 -21.27
CA LEU A 289 -15.37 -16.67 -20.55
C LEU A 289 -15.68 -17.41 -19.24
N LEU A 290 -16.67 -16.93 -18.48
CA LEU A 290 -17.14 -17.63 -17.28
C LEU A 290 -17.68 -19.02 -17.64
N ALA A 291 -18.47 -19.12 -18.71
CA ALA A 291 -19.00 -20.40 -19.17
C ALA A 291 -17.91 -21.37 -19.63
N SER A 292 -16.92 -20.92 -20.41
CA SER A 292 -15.82 -21.77 -20.90
C SER A 292 -14.91 -22.30 -19.79
N GLN A 293 -14.80 -21.56 -18.68
CA GLN A 293 -14.05 -21.97 -17.49
C GLN A 293 -14.92 -22.72 -16.46
N ASN A 294 -16.19 -22.99 -16.76
CA ASN A 294 -17.17 -23.55 -15.83
C ASN A 294 -17.26 -22.76 -14.49
N ARG A 295 -17.11 -21.44 -14.58
CA ARG A 295 -17.16 -20.49 -13.45
C ARG A 295 -18.46 -19.70 -13.45
N ARG A 296 -18.85 -19.21 -12.27
CA ARG A 296 -19.99 -18.32 -12.08
C ARG A 296 -19.52 -17.09 -11.30
N LEU A 297 -20.32 -16.02 -11.34
CA LEU A 297 -20.07 -14.87 -10.48
C LEU A 297 -20.08 -15.31 -9.00
N PRO A 298 -19.06 -14.94 -8.20
CA PRO A 298 -19.03 -15.29 -6.79
C PRO A 298 -20.22 -14.70 -6.04
N ARG A 299 -20.73 -15.41 -5.01
CA ARG A 299 -21.82 -14.90 -4.16
C ARG A 299 -21.43 -13.64 -3.39
N LYS A 300 -20.15 -13.52 -3.01
CA LYS A 300 -19.56 -12.31 -2.43
C LYS A 300 -18.70 -11.65 -3.51
N ASN A 301 -19.25 -10.69 -4.23
CA ASN A 301 -18.57 -10.03 -5.36
C ASN A 301 -18.73 -8.51 -5.36
N GLN A 302 -18.86 -7.91 -4.18
CA GLN A 302 -18.89 -6.45 -4.07
C GLN A 302 -17.62 -5.86 -4.70
N LYS A 303 -17.79 -4.92 -5.61
CA LYS A 303 -16.71 -4.20 -6.30
C LYS A 303 -16.92 -2.71 -6.13
N LEU A 304 -15.80 -1.99 -6.03
CA LEU A 304 -15.78 -0.54 -6.20
C LEU A 304 -15.97 -0.23 -7.69
N VAL A 305 -17.01 0.50 -8.03
CA VAL A 305 -17.40 0.82 -9.41
C VAL A 305 -17.57 2.32 -9.54
N ALA A 306 -16.97 2.91 -10.57
CA ALA A 306 -17.33 4.22 -11.06
C ALA A 306 -18.45 4.08 -12.08
N SER A 307 -19.60 4.72 -11.87
CA SER A 307 -20.69 4.72 -12.84
C SER A 307 -21.57 5.97 -12.74
N HIS A 308 -22.51 6.12 -13.68
CA HIS A 308 -23.52 7.18 -13.66
C HIS A 308 -24.82 6.75 -12.97
N LEU A 309 -24.81 5.63 -12.26
CA LEU A 309 -26.00 5.16 -11.54
C LEU A 309 -26.34 6.14 -10.39
N PRO A 310 -27.64 6.44 -10.17
CA PRO A 310 -28.04 7.29 -9.06
C PRO A 310 -27.62 6.65 -7.73
N GLN A 311 -27.14 7.49 -6.82
CA GLN A 311 -26.72 7.10 -5.48
C GLN A 311 -27.75 7.58 -4.47
N LYS A 312 -28.07 6.75 -3.49
CA LYS A 312 -29.05 7.06 -2.44
C LYS A 312 -28.37 7.04 -1.08
N ASP A 313 -28.73 7.99 -0.22
CA ASP A 313 -28.17 8.18 1.12
C ASP A 313 -26.62 8.13 1.16
N HIS A 314 -26.00 8.78 0.17
CA HIS A 314 -24.55 8.80 -0.01
C HIS A 314 -23.91 9.81 0.94
N LEU A 315 -23.02 9.34 1.83
CA LEU A 315 -22.22 10.23 2.67
C LEU A 315 -21.02 10.75 1.86
N ILE A 316 -20.88 12.07 1.80
CA ILE A 316 -19.83 12.75 1.04
C ILE A 316 -19.37 14.02 1.78
N LEU A 317 -18.07 14.33 1.69
CA LEU A 317 -17.53 15.62 2.12
C LEU A 317 -18.12 16.75 1.27
N LEU A 318 -18.55 17.85 1.88
CA LEU A 318 -19.18 18.95 1.14
C LEU A 318 -18.24 19.51 0.06
N LYS A 319 -16.94 19.69 0.36
CA LYS A 319 -15.93 20.09 -0.64
C LYS A 319 -15.94 19.22 -1.91
N HIS A 320 -16.13 17.91 -1.76
CA HIS A 320 -16.24 17.00 -2.90
C HIS A 320 -17.61 17.10 -3.58
N LEU A 321 -18.69 17.25 -2.81
CA LEU A 321 -20.02 17.45 -3.36
C LEU A 321 -20.12 18.73 -4.20
N GLN A 322 -19.48 19.82 -3.77
CA GLN A 322 -19.40 21.08 -4.52
C GLN A 322 -18.74 20.87 -5.89
N LEU A 323 -17.61 20.18 -5.94
CA LEU A 323 -16.98 19.80 -7.22
C LEU A 323 -17.92 18.98 -8.11
N LEU A 324 -18.66 18.02 -7.54
CA LEU A 324 -19.60 17.22 -8.31
C LEU A 324 -20.74 18.07 -8.88
N ILE A 325 -21.28 19.02 -8.10
CA ILE A 325 -22.31 19.97 -8.55
C ILE A 325 -21.77 20.83 -9.69
N ASP A 326 -20.55 21.35 -9.57
CA ASP A 326 -19.90 22.15 -10.62
C ASP A 326 -19.69 21.36 -11.93
N LEU A 327 -19.45 20.05 -11.81
CA LEU A 327 -19.37 19.13 -12.94
C LEU A 327 -20.75 18.70 -13.48
N GLY A 328 -21.84 19.16 -12.87
CA GLY A 328 -23.23 18.97 -13.31
C GLY A 328 -23.97 17.81 -12.64
N VAL A 329 -23.47 17.25 -11.54
CA VAL A 329 -24.22 16.27 -10.74
C VAL A 329 -25.36 16.99 -9.99
N GLU A 330 -26.55 16.41 -10.04
CA GLU A 330 -27.74 16.92 -9.35
C GLU A 330 -27.89 16.30 -7.97
N VAL A 331 -28.24 17.13 -6.99
CA VAL A 331 -28.63 16.70 -5.64
C VAL A 331 -30.15 16.63 -5.57
N GLU A 332 -30.71 15.42 -5.49
CA GLU A 332 -32.16 15.22 -5.45
C GLU A 332 -32.74 15.45 -4.05
N ARG A 333 -32.00 15.05 -3.01
CA ARG A 333 -32.41 15.17 -1.61
C ARG A 333 -31.20 15.23 -0.70
N VAL A 334 -31.25 16.08 0.33
CA VAL A 334 -30.32 16.04 1.47
C VAL A 334 -31.03 15.44 2.68
N SER A 335 -30.60 14.25 3.09
CA SER A 335 -31.16 13.54 4.24
C SER A 335 -30.62 14.14 5.54
N ASP A 336 -29.30 14.22 5.69
CA ASP A 336 -28.61 14.67 6.90
C ASP A 336 -27.39 15.53 6.57
N VAL A 337 -27.01 16.39 7.51
CA VAL A 337 -25.76 17.16 7.47
C VAL A 337 -25.08 17.01 8.83
N TYR A 338 -23.78 16.72 8.79
CA TYR A 338 -22.92 16.65 9.97
C TYR A 338 -21.87 17.74 9.85
N GLU A 339 -21.66 18.49 10.91
CA GLU A 339 -20.63 19.50 11.06
C GLU A 339 -19.49 18.93 11.91
N PHE A 340 -18.24 19.27 11.57
CA PHE A 340 -17.07 18.89 12.34
C PHE A 340 -16.00 19.99 12.28
N SER A 341 -15.15 20.02 13.30
CA SER A 341 -13.90 20.79 13.27
C SER A 341 -12.82 20.06 12.47
N GLN A 342 -12.10 20.81 11.65
CA GLN A 342 -11.02 20.30 10.81
C GLN A 342 -9.75 21.15 10.94
N ARG A 343 -8.59 20.49 10.82
CA ARG A 343 -7.27 21.15 10.79
C ARG A 343 -6.23 20.24 10.17
N GLU A 344 -5.06 20.76 9.84
CA GLU A 344 -3.94 20.04 9.22
C GLU A 344 -3.15 19.19 10.24
N PHE A 345 -3.83 18.40 11.07
CA PHE A 345 -3.19 17.73 12.21
C PHE A 345 -2.14 16.68 11.81
N LEU A 346 -2.27 16.08 10.63
CA LEU A 346 -1.31 15.11 10.09
C LEU A 346 -0.13 15.77 9.36
N SER A 347 -0.27 17.02 8.91
CA SER A 347 0.72 17.73 8.11
C SER A 347 2.12 17.75 8.74
N PRO A 348 2.31 18.06 10.04
CA PRO A 348 3.64 18.04 10.64
C PRO A 348 4.32 16.67 10.55
N PHE A 349 3.57 15.58 10.74
CA PHE A 349 4.10 14.21 10.69
C PHE A 349 4.51 13.82 9.28
N ILE A 350 3.71 14.20 8.28
CA ILE A 350 4.04 13.97 6.88
C ILE A 350 5.32 14.72 6.49
N HIS A 351 5.43 16.01 6.82
CA HIS A 351 6.60 16.82 6.50
C HIS A 351 7.89 16.30 7.16
N GLU A 352 7.82 15.90 8.43
CA GLU A 352 8.97 15.33 9.13
C GLU A 352 9.44 14.01 8.48
N ASN A 353 8.50 13.15 8.07
CA ASN A 353 8.84 11.92 7.36
C ASN A 353 9.36 12.17 5.94
N ILE A 354 8.91 13.24 5.25
CA ILE A 354 9.48 13.64 3.96
C ILE A 354 10.92 14.09 4.13
N LYS A 355 11.21 14.87 5.17
CA LYS A 355 12.57 15.29 5.51
C LYS A 355 13.46 14.09 5.85
N ALA A 356 13.00 13.24 6.77
CA ALA A 356 13.71 12.02 7.17
C ALA A 356 14.02 11.10 5.97
N ARG A 357 13.07 10.98 5.03
CA ARG A 357 13.28 10.21 3.79
C ARG A 357 14.38 10.80 2.91
N ARG A 358 14.53 12.14 2.85
CA ARG A 358 15.60 12.78 2.07
C ARG A 358 16.97 12.62 2.73
N GLU A 359 16.99 12.61 4.06
CA GLU A 359 18.22 12.47 4.87
C GLU A 359 18.66 11.01 5.03
N ALA A 360 17.75 10.06 4.81
CA ALA A 360 18.02 8.64 4.92
C ALA A 360 19.16 8.20 3.98
N THR A 361 20.13 7.50 4.57
CA THR A 361 21.39 7.12 3.90
C THR A 361 21.27 5.84 3.08
N ASP A 362 20.17 5.11 3.22
CA ASP A 362 19.94 3.86 2.52
C ASP A 362 18.48 3.67 2.07
N LYS A 363 18.28 2.75 1.11
CA LYS A 363 16.96 2.49 0.50
C LYS A 363 15.94 1.92 1.49
N ALA A 364 16.38 1.19 2.51
CA ALA A 364 15.49 0.55 3.47
C ALA A 364 14.88 1.60 4.41
N GLN A 365 15.70 2.54 4.89
CA GLN A 365 15.25 3.70 5.66
C GLN A 365 14.34 4.61 4.82
N GLN A 366 14.71 4.89 3.57
CA GLN A 366 13.85 5.67 2.65
C GLN A 366 12.47 5.04 2.47
N LEU A 367 12.41 3.71 2.33
CA LEU A 367 11.17 2.97 2.21
C LEU A 367 10.36 3.00 3.52
N CYS A 368 11.02 2.94 4.68
CA CYS A 368 10.39 3.05 5.98
C CYS A 368 9.64 4.39 6.14
N PHE A 369 10.35 5.51 5.96
CA PHE A 369 9.76 6.84 6.07
C PHE A 369 8.71 7.12 4.99
N ARG A 370 8.87 6.58 3.77
CA ARG A 370 7.81 6.61 2.75
C ARG A 370 6.55 5.89 3.23
N ARG A 371 6.69 4.74 3.91
CA ARG A 371 5.54 3.98 4.42
C ARG A 371 4.85 4.73 5.56
N PHE A 372 5.57 5.38 6.45
CA PHE A 372 4.97 6.19 7.51
C PHE A 372 4.06 7.29 6.98
N GLN A 373 4.33 7.82 5.77
CA GLN A 373 3.46 8.79 5.09
C GLN A 373 2.15 8.19 4.56
N THR A 374 2.10 6.88 4.33
CA THR A 374 0.94 6.20 3.72
C THR A 374 0.17 5.31 4.68
N VAL A 375 0.84 4.82 5.73
CA VAL A 375 0.31 3.78 6.60
C VAL A 375 -0.53 4.37 7.74
N SER A 376 -0.32 5.64 8.07
CA SER A 376 -1.22 6.42 8.93
C SER A 376 -2.67 6.48 8.40
N LEU A 377 -2.94 6.09 7.15
CA LEU A 377 -4.31 5.93 6.61
C LEU A 377 -5.06 4.71 7.14
N GLY A 378 -4.36 3.66 7.57
CA GLY A 378 -4.98 2.37 7.90
C GLY A 378 -5.33 2.20 9.38
N GLY A 379 -4.94 3.16 10.22
CA GLY A 379 -5.17 3.16 11.67
C GLY A 379 -5.93 4.39 12.18
N VAL A 380 -6.35 5.29 11.27
CA VAL A 380 -7.21 6.45 11.57
C VAL A 380 -8.66 6.07 11.31
#